data_AF-A0A0A0EI64-F1
#
_entry.id   AF-A0A0A0EI64-F1
#
_cell.length_a   1.000
_cell.length_b   1.000
_cell.length_c   1.000
_cell.angle_alpha   90.00
_cell.angle_beta   90.00
_cell.angle_gamma   90.00
#
_symmetry.space_group_name_H-M   'P 1'
#
loop_
_entity.id
_entity.type
_entity.pdbx_description
1 polymer ?
#
loop_
_entity_poly.entity_id
_entity_poly.type
_entity_poly.pdbx_seq_one_letter_code
_entity_poly.pdbx_strand_id
1 'polypeptide(L)'
;MKVEITEKGVFEGRDEIPVGEVVEFEGDKIPPFLVGKCRPVGKVAVTNPVEGAVPVEPAPSGVERQELLKLAAMEIAGDDFIADGRPDVRALNDELTDDAAPFTAEERDALWPGVKDEVMAARTAG
;
A
#
# COMPACT_ATOMS: atom_id res chain seq x y z
N MET A 1 -11.03 13.79 12.57
CA MET A 1 -9.80 12.99 12.39
C MET A 1 -10.12 11.67 11.70
N LYS A 2 -9.23 11.17 10.83
CA LYS A 2 -9.41 9.88 10.14
C LYS A 2 -8.60 8.80 10.81
N VAL A 3 -9.24 7.68 11.13
CA VAL A 3 -8.60 6.52 11.76
C VAL A 3 -9.07 5.25 11.05
N GLU A 4 -8.13 4.36 10.79
CA GLU A 4 -8.35 3.00 10.32
C GLU A 4 -8.53 2.08 11.53
N ILE A 5 -9.54 1.21 11.48
CA ILE A 5 -9.77 0.25 12.55
C ILE A 5 -8.82 -0.93 12.37
N THR A 6 -7.98 -1.21 13.37
CA THR A 6 -7.00 -2.31 13.34
C THR A 6 -7.42 -3.51 14.17
N GLU A 7 -8.41 -3.36 15.07
CA GLU A 7 -8.95 -4.43 15.90
C GLU A 7 -10.48 -4.46 15.90
N LYS A 8 -11.05 -5.67 16.02
CA LYS A 8 -12.50 -5.88 16.10
C LYS A 8 -13.11 -5.29 17.37
N GLY A 9 -14.41 -5.02 17.32
CA GLY A 9 -15.14 -4.43 18.45
C GLY A 9 -15.00 -2.92 18.54
N VAL A 10 -14.90 -2.26 17.38
CA VAL A 10 -15.14 -0.83 17.21
C VAL A 10 -16.53 -0.67 16.62
N PHE A 11 -17.36 0.18 17.24
CA PHE A 11 -18.74 0.39 16.84
C PHE A 11 -18.96 1.87 16.51
N GLU A 12 -19.58 2.13 15.36
CA GLU A 12 -20.15 3.43 15.03
C GLU A 12 -21.66 3.37 15.27
N GLY A 13 -22.10 3.92 16.40
CA GLY A 13 -23.50 3.81 16.81
C GLY A 13 -23.89 2.39 17.19
N ARG A 14 -24.58 1.67 16.29
CA ARG A 14 -25.04 0.27 16.48
C ARG A 14 -24.34 -0.73 15.57
N ASP A 15 -23.53 -0.24 14.63
CA ASP A 15 -22.90 -1.06 13.60
C ASP A 15 -21.42 -1.27 13.94
N GLU A 16 -20.96 -2.52 13.81
CA GLU A 16 -19.55 -2.88 14.00
C GLU A 16 -18.76 -2.54 12.75
N ILE A 17 -17.70 -1.76 12.91
CA ILE A 17 -16.81 -1.38 11.82
C ILE A 17 -15.78 -2.50 11.61
N PRO A 18 -15.63 -3.02 10.37
CA PRO A 18 -14.65 -4.05 10.08
C PRO A 18 -13.21 -3.52 10.19
N VAL A 19 -12.30 -4.42 10.57
CA VAL A 19 -10.86 -4.14 10.58
C VAL A 19 -10.39 -3.85 9.15
N GLY A 20 -9.63 -2.76 8.98
CA GLY A 20 -9.18 -2.24 7.69
C GLY A 20 -10.06 -1.12 7.13
N GLU A 21 -11.15 -0.76 7.81
CA GLU A 21 -12.02 0.34 7.38
C GLU A 21 -11.55 1.69 7.96
N VAL A 22 -11.54 2.70 7.10
CA VAL A 22 -11.14 4.08 7.45
C VAL A 22 -12.38 4.88 7.79
N VAL A 23 -12.45 5.37 9.02
CA VAL A 23 -13.59 6.10 9.56
C VAL A 23 -13.16 7.51 9.94
N GLU A 24 -14.04 8.48 9.68
CA GLU A 24 -13.84 9.88 10.04
C GLU A 24 -14.62 10.20 11.30
N PHE A 25 -13.93 10.57 12.37
CA PHE A 25 -14.55 11.02 13.62
C PHE A 25 -14.49 12.53 13.74
N GLU A 26 -15.60 13.14 14.17
CA GLU A 26 -15.62 14.55 14.56
C GLU A 26 -14.93 14.71 15.92
N GLY A 27 -13.71 15.24 15.92
CA GLY A 27 -12.89 15.37 17.12
C GLY A 27 -11.39 15.39 16.83
N ASP A 28 -10.64 16.00 17.75
CA ASP A 28 -9.17 16.13 17.70
C ASP A 28 -8.45 15.08 18.56
N LYS A 29 -9.20 14.32 19.37
CA LYS A 29 -8.66 13.29 20.28
C LYS A 29 -9.32 11.95 20.01
N ILE A 30 -8.48 10.91 19.99
CA ILE A 30 -8.93 9.52 19.90
C ILE A 30 -9.80 9.23 21.13
N PRO A 31 -11.08 8.86 20.94
CA PRO A 31 -11.94 8.43 22.04
C PRO A 31 -11.32 7.24 22.79
N PRO A 32 -11.50 7.14 24.12
CA PRO A 32 -10.89 6.06 24.91
C PRO A 32 -11.30 4.65 24.46
N PHE A 33 -12.45 4.49 23.78
CA PHE A 33 -12.89 3.22 23.21
C PHE A 33 -12.15 2.82 21.92
N LEU A 34 -11.45 3.76 21.28
CA LEU A 34 -10.61 3.55 20.09
C LEU A 34 -9.12 3.52 20.41
N VAL A 35 -8.72 3.90 21.62
CA VAL A 35 -7.32 3.84 22.06
C VAL A 35 -6.84 2.38 22.02
N GLY A 36 -5.88 2.11 21.14
CA GLY A 36 -5.33 0.77 20.88
C GLY A 36 -6.00 0.02 19.73
N LYS A 37 -7.22 0.40 19.32
CA LYS A 37 -8.00 -0.31 18.30
C LYS A 37 -8.03 0.35 16.92
N CYS A 38 -7.49 1.56 16.81
CA CYS A 38 -7.44 2.29 15.54
C CYS A 38 -6.07 2.91 15.29
N ARG A 39 -5.71 3.08 14.01
CA ARG A 39 -4.50 3.73 13.52
C ARG A 39 -4.86 4.98 12.71
N PRO A 40 -4.31 6.17 12.99
CA PRO A 40 -4.60 7.36 12.18
C PRO A 40 -4.06 7.21 10.76
N VAL A 41 -4.87 7.54 9.73
CA VAL A 41 -4.49 7.49 8.31
C VAL A 41 -4.53 8.92 7.73
N GLY A 42 -3.46 9.32 7.02
CA GLY A 42 -2.94 10.70 6.81
C GLY A 42 -3.88 11.80 6.28
N LYS A 43 -3.53 13.11 6.32
CA LYS A 43 -2.22 13.80 6.40
C LYS A 43 -2.37 15.16 7.13
N VAL A 44 -1.40 15.49 8.02
CA VAL A 44 -0.93 16.80 8.55
C VAL A 44 -1.96 17.90 8.92
N ALA A 45 -1.95 18.51 10.10
CA ALA A 45 -0.78 18.96 10.86
C ALA A 45 -1.11 19.16 12.34
N VAL A 46 -0.24 18.66 13.24
CA VAL A 46 0.14 19.40 14.45
C VAL A 46 1.62 19.19 14.71
N THR A 47 2.27 20.31 14.96
CA THR A 47 3.68 20.58 15.18
C THR A 47 4.26 19.82 16.37
N ASN A 48 5.22 18.92 16.14
CA ASN A 48 6.45 18.82 16.92
C ASN A 48 7.40 17.81 16.26
N PRO A 49 8.63 18.21 15.88
CA PRO A 49 9.63 17.25 15.41
C PRO A 49 10.14 16.47 16.63
N VAL A 50 9.92 15.16 16.66
CA VAL A 50 10.75 14.28 17.48
C VAL A 50 11.59 13.47 16.50
N GLU A 51 12.86 13.84 16.43
CA GLU A 51 13.91 13.07 15.78
C GLU A 51 13.82 11.59 16.19
N GLY A 52 13.77 10.68 15.22
CA GLY A 52 14.12 9.28 15.45
C GLY A 52 13.00 8.23 15.35
N ALA A 53 11.77 8.58 14.95
CA ALA A 53 10.79 7.55 14.60
C ALA A 53 10.98 7.15 13.13
N VAL A 54 11.73 6.06 12.89
CA VAL A 54 11.67 5.34 11.61
C VAL A 54 10.19 5.05 11.30
N PRO A 55 9.63 5.56 10.19
CA PRO A 55 8.25 5.29 9.85
C PRO A 55 8.14 3.80 9.56
N VAL A 56 7.46 3.05 10.43
CA VAL A 56 6.92 1.74 10.03
C VAL A 56 5.74 2.00 9.10
N GLU A 57 6.05 2.14 7.82
CA GLU A 57 5.08 2.36 6.75
C GLU A 57 3.94 1.34 6.88
N PRO A 58 2.66 1.78 6.83
CA PRO A 58 1.55 0.83 6.75
C PRO A 58 1.78 -0.06 5.51
N ALA A 59 1.45 -1.35 5.62
CA ALA A 59 1.55 -2.25 4.49
C ALA A 59 0.83 -1.64 3.28
N PRO A 60 1.48 -1.59 2.10
CA PRO A 60 0.95 -0.88 0.95
C PRO A 60 -0.41 -1.46 0.53
N SER A 61 -1.41 -0.60 0.34
CA SER A 61 -2.73 -1.00 -0.17
C SER A 61 -2.61 -1.61 -1.57
N GLY A 62 -3.62 -2.38 -2.01
CA GLY A 62 -3.59 -3.04 -3.33
C GLY A 62 -3.33 -2.08 -4.50
N VAL A 63 -3.77 -0.82 -4.39
CA VAL A 63 -3.51 0.24 -5.37
C VAL A 63 -2.04 0.69 -5.33
N GLU A 64 -1.47 0.90 -4.13
CA GLU A 64 -0.05 1.24 -3.98
C GLU A 64 0.85 0.11 -4.46
N ARG A 65 0.50 -1.15 -4.16
CA ARG A 65 1.21 -2.33 -4.69
C ARG A 65 1.15 -2.38 -6.21
N GLN A 66 0.02 -2.00 -6.80
CA GLN A 66 -0.15 -1.98 -8.25
C GLN A 66 0.70 -0.87 -8.91
N GLU A 67 0.77 0.32 -8.32
CA GLU A 67 1.66 1.41 -8.79
C GLU A 67 3.13 1.03 -8.66
N LEU A 68 3.49 0.39 -7.55
CA LEU A 68 4.85 -0.05 -7.29
C LEU A 68 5.27 -1.18 -8.24
N LEU A 69 4.35 -2.09 -8.57
CA LEU A 69 4.54 -3.11 -9.61
C LEU A 69 4.74 -2.46 -10.99
N LYS A 70 3.96 -1.43 -11.32
CA LYS A 70 4.08 -0.68 -12.58
C LYS A 70 5.45 -0.02 -12.70
N LEU A 71 5.89 0.71 -11.67
CA LEU A 71 7.18 1.38 -11.66
C LEU A 71 8.34 0.37 -11.80
N ALA A 72 8.35 -0.68 -10.98
CA ALA A 72 9.38 -1.71 -11.07
C ALA A 72 9.36 -2.40 -12.45
N ALA A 73 8.19 -2.74 -13.00
CA ALA A 73 8.07 -3.36 -14.33
C ALA A 73 8.49 -2.43 -15.48
N MET A 74 8.46 -1.11 -15.28
CA MET A 74 8.98 -0.14 -16.25
C MET A 74 10.50 -0.06 -16.25
N GLU A 75 11.16 -0.32 -15.12
CA GLU A 75 12.62 -0.23 -14.97
C GLU A 75 13.35 -1.54 -15.34
N ILE A 76 12.74 -2.71 -15.13
CA ILE A 76 13.39 -4.01 -15.47
C ILE A 76 13.71 -4.14 -16.97
N ALA A 77 14.66 -5.01 -17.35
CA ALA A 77 14.97 -5.22 -18.76
C ALA A 77 13.86 -6.00 -19.49
N GLY A 78 13.81 -5.88 -20.83
CA GLY A 78 12.83 -6.61 -21.63
C GLY A 78 12.98 -8.14 -21.52
N ASP A 79 14.22 -8.60 -21.35
CA ASP A 79 14.55 -10.02 -21.13
C ASP A 79 14.11 -10.55 -19.76
N ASP A 80 13.79 -9.67 -18.81
CA ASP A 80 13.28 -10.02 -17.47
C ASP A 80 11.75 -10.23 -17.45
N PHE A 81 11.12 -10.28 -18.63
CA PHE A 81 9.74 -10.71 -18.77
C PHE A 81 9.69 -12.21 -19.06
N ILE A 82 8.83 -12.92 -18.33
CA ILE A 82 8.55 -14.32 -18.63
C ILE A 82 7.82 -14.45 -19.97
N ALA A 83 7.86 -15.63 -20.58
CA ALA A 83 7.28 -15.89 -21.91
C ALA A 83 5.79 -15.50 -22.07
N ASP A 84 5.08 -15.36 -20.96
CA ASP A 84 3.68 -14.93 -20.91
C ASP A 84 3.50 -13.39 -20.99
N GLY A 85 4.59 -12.63 -21.09
CA GLY A 85 4.58 -11.16 -21.11
C GLY A 85 4.31 -10.52 -19.75
N ARG A 86 4.56 -11.26 -18.67
CA ARG A 86 4.54 -10.79 -17.28
C ARG A 86 5.96 -10.50 -16.81
N PRO A 87 6.17 -9.53 -15.91
CA PRO A 87 7.48 -9.32 -15.30
C PRO A 87 7.86 -10.52 -14.41
N ASP A 88 9.14 -10.92 -14.45
CA ASP A 88 9.68 -11.92 -13.54
C ASP A 88 9.73 -11.35 -12.12
N VAL A 89 9.25 -12.11 -11.13
CA VAL A 89 9.17 -11.64 -9.75
C VAL A 89 10.54 -11.46 -9.10
N ARG A 90 11.58 -12.17 -9.57
CA ARG A 90 12.94 -11.96 -9.08
C ARG A 90 13.46 -10.61 -9.55
N ALA A 91 13.38 -10.34 -10.85
CA ALA A 91 13.79 -9.06 -11.42
C ALA A 91 12.99 -7.88 -10.83
N LEU A 92 11.68 -8.05 -10.62
CA LEU A 92 10.88 -7.05 -9.92
C LEU A 92 11.40 -6.76 -8.51
N ASN A 93 11.72 -7.82 -7.77
CA ASN A 93 12.19 -7.70 -6.38
C ASN A 93 13.62 -7.16 -6.29
N ASP A 94 14.46 -7.36 -7.31
CA ASP A 94 15.77 -6.71 -7.41
C ASP A 94 15.64 -5.18 -7.60
N GLU A 95 14.56 -4.71 -8.24
CA GLU A 95 14.26 -3.27 -8.38
C GLU A 95 13.52 -2.67 -7.17
N LEU A 96 13.15 -3.49 -6.18
CA LEU A 96 12.55 -3.00 -4.96
C LEU A 96 13.59 -2.43 -4.01
N THR A 97 13.22 -1.39 -3.26
CA THR A 97 14.02 -0.92 -2.12
C THR A 97 14.01 -1.96 -1.00
N ASP A 98 15.09 -2.07 -0.22
CA ASP A 98 15.22 -3.05 0.88
C ASP A 98 14.08 -3.00 1.92
N ASP A 99 13.41 -1.85 2.08
CA ASP A 99 12.27 -1.66 2.98
C ASP A 99 10.91 -2.11 2.38
N ALA A 100 10.85 -2.38 1.06
CA ALA A 100 9.62 -2.76 0.38
C ALA A 100 9.37 -4.28 0.46
N ALA A 101 8.12 -4.64 0.72
CA ALA A 101 7.72 -6.05 0.73
C ALA A 101 7.88 -6.67 -0.67
N PRO A 102 8.53 -7.85 -0.79
CA PRO A 102 8.71 -8.49 -2.09
C PRO A 102 7.36 -8.85 -2.74
N PHE A 103 7.29 -8.76 -4.06
CA PHE A 103 6.21 -9.30 -4.85
C PHE A 103 6.26 -10.83 -4.87
N THR A 104 5.11 -11.45 -4.65
CA THR A 104 4.92 -12.88 -4.91
C THR A 104 4.39 -13.09 -6.33
N ALA A 105 4.55 -14.30 -6.85
CA ALA A 105 4.01 -14.66 -8.17
C ALA A 105 2.49 -14.47 -8.24
N GLU A 106 1.78 -14.83 -7.18
CA GLU A 106 0.33 -14.69 -7.07
C GLU A 106 -0.10 -13.23 -7.08
N GLU A 107 0.62 -12.37 -6.35
CA GLU A 107 0.26 -10.96 -6.27
C GLU A 107 0.58 -10.22 -7.58
N ARG A 108 1.74 -10.50 -8.18
CA ARG A 108 2.07 -10.02 -9.52
C ARG A 108 1.02 -10.47 -10.54
N ASP A 109 0.50 -11.68 -10.44
CA ASP A 109 -0.56 -12.17 -11.35
C ASP A 109 -1.91 -11.48 -11.12
N ALA A 110 -2.24 -11.14 -9.88
CA ALA A 110 -3.47 -10.43 -9.54
C ALA A 110 -3.43 -8.95 -9.98
N LEU A 111 -2.28 -8.30 -9.84
CA LEU A 111 -2.12 -6.86 -10.07
C LEU A 111 -1.72 -6.52 -11.52
N TRP A 112 -0.97 -7.42 -12.19
CA TRP A 112 -0.46 -7.18 -13.55
C TRP A 112 -1.54 -6.80 -14.58
N PRO A 113 -2.71 -7.45 -14.64
CA PRO A 113 -3.75 -7.08 -15.61
C PRO A 113 -4.22 -5.63 -15.51
N GLY A 114 -4.09 -5.00 -14.33
CA GLY A 114 -4.47 -3.62 -14.11
C GLY A 114 -3.47 -2.59 -14.63
N VAL A 115 -2.21 -2.98 -14.88
CA VAL A 115 -1.12 -2.08 -15.31
C VAL A 115 -0.40 -2.52 -16.57
N LYS A 116 -0.65 -3.75 -17.04
CA LYS A 116 0.01 -4.35 -18.20
C LYS A 116 0.00 -3.44 -19.42
N ASP A 117 -1.17 -2.95 -19.80
CA ASP A 117 -1.31 -2.13 -21.01
C ASP A 117 -0.53 -0.82 -20.90
N GLU A 118 -0.53 -0.19 -19.72
CA GLU A 118 0.23 1.04 -19.47
C GLU A 118 1.74 0.80 -19.49
N VAL A 119 2.22 -0.26 -18.83
CA VAL A 119 3.64 -0.61 -18.80
C VAL A 119 4.15 -0.93 -20.21
N MET A 120 3.43 -1.76 -20.96
CA MET A 120 3.82 -2.13 -22.31
C MET A 120 3.78 -0.94 -23.27
N ALA A 121 2.77 -0.05 -23.13
CA ALA A 121 2.69 1.18 -23.91
C ALA A 121 3.87 2.11 -23.60
N ALA A 122 4.20 2.33 -22.32
CA ALA A 122 5.30 3.19 -21.91
C ALA A 122 6.66 2.67 -22.44
N ARG A 123 6.89 1.36 -22.39
CA ARG A 123 8.14 0.74 -22.86
C ARG A 123 8.28 0.71 -24.38
N THR A 124 7.18 0.66 -25.11
CA THR A 124 7.21 0.70 -26.59
C THR A 124 7.41 2.13 -27.11
N ALA A 125 7.09 3.14 -26.30
CA ALA A 125 7.25 4.55 -26.66
C ALA A 125 8.65 5.13 -26.36
N GLY A 126 9.48 4.41 -25.61
CA GLY A 126 10.84 4.80 -25.20
C GLY A 126 11.94 4.39 -26.17
#